data_AF-I1CN70-F1
#
_entry.id   AF-I1CN70-F1
#
_cell.length_a   1.000
_cell.length_b   1.000
_cell.length_c   1.000
_cell.angle_alpha   90.00
_cell.angle_beta   90.00
_cell.angle_gamma   90.00
#
_symmetry.space_group_name_H-M   'P 1'
#
loop_
_entity.id
_entity.type
_entity.pdbx_description
1 polymer ?
#
loop_
_entity_poly.entity_id
_entity_poly.type
_entity_poly.pdbx_seq_one_letter_code
_entity_poly.pdbx_strand_id
1 'polypeptide(L)'
;MKPETCWPDALLFNRSTFMKGWSGQKHGSLYDELLDHYFDHPAEIQKMLETKDTSFLWLSPTWFHSPKPLPSSSRGQVYLAQCLVSLAADATLEQWIPQVDSWTFQKIYRVALMTSSALRDLHHVNRVHPNLQPKNVLITRGQVELTDEQQVMSGERLYGRYPYFAPELRVDKRSNIYALGIILWQLVSGVLFPASVAVCPKVYRIHSLKSVDRAYQDIFLQCLHKDPDQRPTADQVCHSLIHLLLRKNLALNQQEHSLEVRSRQVEIT
;
A
#
# COMPACT_ATOMS: atom_id res chain seq x y z
N MET A 1 16.76 29.20 4.28
CA MET A 1 16.08 28.07 3.63
C MET A 1 14.97 27.60 4.57
N LYS A 2 13.71 27.59 4.11
CA LYS A 2 12.58 27.13 4.92
C LYS A 2 12.58 25.58 4.96
N PRO A 3 12.20 24.95 6.07
CA PRO A 3 12.18 23.49 6.16
C PRO A 3 11.09 22.95 5.23
N GLU A 4 11.48 22.03 4.36
CA GLU A 4 10.58 21.24 3.53
C GLU A 4 9.65 20.46 4.45
N THR A 5 8.35 20.75 4.33
CA THR A 5 7.30 20.11 5.10
C THR A 5 7.25 18.63 4.74
N CYS A 6 7.28 17.78 5.77
CA CYS A 6 7.17 16.33 5.62
C CYS A 6 5.80 16.00 4.99
N TRP A 7 5.79 15.27 3.87
CA TRP A 7 4.59 14.91 3.11
C TRP A 7 3.46 14.18 3.87
N PRO A 8 3.69 13.45 4.99
CA PRO A 8 2.59 12.92 5.81
C PRO A 8 1.60 13.99 6.28
N ASP A 9 2.08 15.21 6.54
CA ASP A 9 1.23 16.34 6.98
C ASP A 9 0.42 16.96 5.82
N ALA A 10 0.78 16.68 4.57
CA ALA A 10 0.11 17.18 3.37
C ALA A 10 -1.10 16.32 2.95
N LEU A 11 -1.21 15.10 3.50
CA LEU A 11 -2.37 14.21 3.34
C LEU A 11 -3.46 14.46 4.41
N LEU A 12 -3.12 15.24 5.44
CA LEU A 12 -4.08 15.83 6.36
C LEU A 12 -4.59 17.13 5.72
N PHE A 13 -5.91 17.30 5.63
CA PHE A 13 -6.51 18.53 5.09
C PHE A 13 -6.42 19.68 6.09
N ASN A 14 -5.20 20.04 6.50
CA ASN A 14 -4.95 21.15 7.40
C ASN A 14 -4.70 22.41 6.58
N ARG A 15 -5.59 23.41 6.74
CA ARG A 15 -5.53 24.73 6.10
C ARG A 15 -4.14 25.37 6.16
N SER A 16 -3.39 25.17 7.25
CA SER A 16 -2.04 25.75 7.42
C SER A 16 -0.97 25.09 6.52
N THR A 17 -1.11 23.81 6.19
CA THR A 17 -0.16 23.07 5.34
C THR A 17 -0.34 23.42 3.85
N PHE A 18 -1.58 23.68 3.43
CA PHE A 18 -1.95 23.99 2.04
C PHE A 18 -1.53 25.39 1.55
N MET A 19 -1.11 26.28 2.45
CA MET A 19 -0.71 27.65 2.11
C MET A 19 0.72 27.77 1.55
N LYS A 20 1.57 26.74 1.69
CA LYS A 20 2.99 26.83 1.31
C LYS A 20 3.19 26.64 -0.20
N GLY A 21 3.42 27.75 -0.92
CA GLY A 21 3.85 27.74 -2.33
C GLY A 21 2.72 27.91 -3.34
N TRP A 22 1.54 28.34 -2.90
CA TRP A 22 0.42 28.72 -3.76
C TRP A 22 0.55 30.19 -4.20
N SER A 23 0.35 30.46 -5.49
CA SER A 23 0.49 31.80 -6.10
C SER A 23 -0.76 32.22 -6.89
N GLY A 24 -1.89 31.55 -6.69
CA GLY A 24 -3.15 31.91 -7.32
C GLY A 24 -3.66 33.27 -6.84
N GLN A 25 -4.38 34.00 -7.69
CA GLN A 25 -4.90 35.34 -7.36
C GLN A 25 -6.41 35.37 -7.08
N LYS A 26 -7.15 34.31 -7.43
CA LYS A 26 -8.63 34.31 -7.43
C LYS A 26 -9.27 33.79 -6.13
N HIS A 27 -8.60 32.88 -5.41
CA HIS A 27 -9.12 32.26 -4.18
C HIS A 27 -8.29 32.71 -2.96
N GLY A 28 -8.69 32.39 -1.73
CA GLY A 28 -7.90 32.75 -0.53
C GLY A 28 -6.74 31.78 -0.26
N SER A 29 -6.83 30.57 -0.81
CA SER A 29 -5.89 29.47 -0.63
C SER A 29 -6.06 28.41 -1.72
N LEU A 30 -5.08 27.50 -1.84
CA LEU A 30 -5.20 26.29 -2.67
C LEU A 30 -6.36 25.39 -2.22
N TYR A 31 -6.70 25.42 -0.92
CA TYR A 31 -7.81 24.69 -0.34
C TYR A 31 -9.15 25.17 -0.90
N ASP A 32 -9.35 26.49 -0.93
CA ASP A 32 -10.57 27.11 -1.46
C ASP A 32 -10.70 26.88 -2.97
N GLU A 33 -9.58 26.95 -3.70
CA GLU A 33 -9.54 26.67 -5.14
C GLU A 33 -9.86 25.19 -5.46
N LEU A 34 -9.39 24.23 -4.65
CA LEU A 34 -9.73 22.81 -4.80
C LEU A 34 -11.22 22.55 -4.57
N LEU A 35 -11.80 23.14 -3.51
CA LEU A 35 -13.21 22.98 -3.20
C LEU A 35 -14.08 23.55 -4.32
N ASP A 36 -13.83 24.78 -4.74
CA ASP A 36 -14.60 25.46 -5.79
C ASP A 36 -14.47 24.79 -7.16
N HIS A 37 -13.30 24.21 -7.47
CA HIS A 37 -13.05 23.63 -8.79
C HIS A 37 -13.60 22.21 -8.95
N TYR A 38 -13.55 21.39 -7.89
CA TYR A 38 -13.88 19.97 -8.00
C TYR A 38 -15.26 19.60 -7.48
N PHE A 39 -15.88 20.36 -6.58
CA PHE A 39 -17.10 19.94 -5.87
C PHE A 39 -18.32 20.86 -6.18
N ASP A 40 -19.51 20.27 -6.37
CA ASP A 40 -20.77 20.97 -6.66
C ASP A 40 -21.25 21.85 -5.50
N HIS A 41 -20.92 21.44 -4.26
CA HIS A 41 -21.41 22.06 -3.03
C HIS A 41 -20.26 22.35 -2.05
N PRO A 42 -19.30 23.21 -2.41
CA PRO A 42 -18.05 23.40 -1.67
C PRO A 42 -18.26 23.83 -0.22
N ALA A 43 -19.29 24.63 0.07
CA ALA A 43 -19.63 25.07 1.42
C ALA A 43 -20.14 23.92 2.33
N GLU A 44 -20.87 22.97 1.77
CA GLU A 44 -21.37 21.80 2.51
C GLU A 44 -20.23 20.82 2.81
N ILE A 45 -19.35 20.61 1.82
CA ILE A 45 -18.14 19.80 1.95
C ILE A 45 -17.19 20.42 2.98
N GLN A 46 -17.00 21.74 2.95
CA GLN A 46 -16.19 22.45 3.92
C GLN A 46 -16.70 22.25 5.35
N LYS A 47 -18.01 22.42 5.57
CA LYS A 47 -18.63 22.21 6.89
C LYS A 47 -18.49 20.76 7.37
N MET A 48 -18.50 19.80 6.46
CA MET A 48 -18.30 18.38 6.76
C MET A 48 -16.84 18.07 7.14
N LEU A 49 -15.88 18.68 6.44
CA LEU A 49 -14.45 18.54 6.73
C LEU A 49 -14.06 19.24 8.04
N GLU A 50 -14.66 20.38 8.35
CA GLU A 50 -14.44 21.10 9.62
C GLU A 50 -15.03 20.38 10.84
N THR A 51 -15.98 19.47 10.64
CA THR A 51 -16.63 18.69 11.73
C THR A 51 -16.05 17.30 11.93
N LYS A 52 -15.22 16.81 11.00
CA LYS A 52 -14.61 15.48 11.06
C LYS A 52 -13.09 15.60 10.89
N ASP A 53 -12.37 15.25 11.95
CA ASP A 53 -10.90 15.27 12.01
C ASP A 53 -10.28 14.09 11.23
N THR A 54 -10.52 13.99 9.91
CA THR A 54 -10.14 12.78 9.14
C THR A 54 -9.68 13.00 7.69
N SER A 55 -8.83 12.07 7.21
CA SER A 55 -8.12 12.00 5.91
C SER A 55 -9.01 11.71 4.70
N PHE A 56 -8.76 12.25 3.51
CA PHE A 56 -9.51 12.12 2.21
C PHE A 56 -10.22 10.82 1.83
N LEU A 57 -9.95 9.69 2.47
CA LEU A 57 -10.43 8.34 2.14
C LEU A 57 -11.97 8.14 2.14
N TRP A 58 -12.77 9.16 2.46
CA TRP A 58 -14.24 9.07 2.62
C TRP A 58 -15.01 9.98 1.66
N LEU A 59 -14.34 10.74 0.79
CA LEU A 59 -15.03 11.52 -0.24
C LEU A 59 -15.49 10.59 -1.37
N SER A 60 -16.72 10.77 -1.86
CA SER A 60 -17.19 9.98 -3.01
C SER A 60 -16.52 10.47 -4.30
N PRO A 61 -15.98 9.59 -5.16
CA PRO A 61 -15.45 9.97 -6.46
C PRO A 61 -16.47 10.69 -7.36
N THR A 62 -17.76 10.43 -7.13
CA THR A 62 -18.86 11.06 -7.87
C THR A 62 -19.02 12.55 -7.56
N TRP A 63 -18.38 13.05 -6.49
CA TRP A 63 -18.40 14.47 -6.13
C TRP A 63 -17.41 15.31 -6.92
N PHE A 64 -16.59 14.70 -7.77
CA PHE A 64 -15.63 15.40 -8.62
C PHE A 64 -16.24 15.67 -10.00
N HIS A 65 -16.45 16.95 -10.35
CA HIS A 65 -17.07 17.32 -11.64
C HIS A 65 -16.19 17.05 -12.87
N SER A 66 -14.87 17.12 -12.70
CA SER A 66 -13.94 16.87 -13.79
C SER A 66 -12.53 16.62 -13.28
N PRO A 67 -11.81 15.58 -13.71
CA PRO A 67 -10.39 15.38 -13.42
C PRO A 67 -9.51 16.34 -14.24
N LYS A 68 -10.00 17.56 -14.53
CA LYS A 68 -9.25 18.58 -15.25
C LYS A 68 -8.19 19.16 -14.32
N PRO A 69 -7.00 19.49 -14.82
CA PRO A 69 -5.95 20.08 -13.99
C PRO A 69 -6.36 21.45 -13.47
N LEU A 70 -5.99 21.75 -12.21
CA LEU A 70 -6.09 23.11 -11.69
C LEU A 70 -5.31 24.08 -12.57
N PRO A 71 -5.88 25.24 -12.93
CA PRO A 71 -5.20 26.25 -13.75
C PRO A 71 -3.91 26.78 -13.12
N SER A 72 -3.76 26.65 -11.80
CA SER A 72 -2.77 27.38 -10.99
C SER A 72 -1.53 26.58 -10.59
N SER A 73 -1.46 25.24 -10.69
CA SER A 73 -0.20 24.52 -10.38
C SER A 73 -0.07 23.08 -10.86
N SER A 74 1.17 22.67 -11.14
CA SER A 74 1.61 21.28 -11.35
C SER A 74 1.58 20.43 -10.06
N ARG A 75 1.58 21.05 -8.86
CA ARG A 75 1.46 20.34 -7.58
C ARG A 75 0.02 19.89 -7.28
N GLY A 76 -0.98 20.67 -7.71
CA GLY A 76 -2.39 20.26 -7.64
C GLY A 76 -2.67 19.01 -8.48
N GLN A 77 -1.97 18.84 -9.61
CA GLN A 77 -2.13 17.70 -10.51
C GLN A 77 -1.65 16.38 -9.89
N VAL A 78 -0.52 16.39 -9.17
CA VAL A 78 -0.01 15.23 -8.43
C VAL A 78 -0.95 14.88 -7.27
N TYR A 79 -1.49 15.89 -6.60
CA TYR A 79 -2.44 15.72 -5.50
C TYR A 79 -3.76 15.07 -5.95
N LEU A 80 -4.37 15.55 -7.04
CA LEU A 80 -5.58 14.95 -7.59
C LEU A 80 -5.36 13.57 -8.16
N ALA A 81 -4.24 13.31 -8.84
CA ALA A 81 -3.95 11.97 -9.31
C ALA A 81 -3.91 10.97 -8.14
N GLN A 82 -3.26 11.35 -7.03
CA GLN A 82 -3.14 10.48 -5.87
C GLN A 82 -4.43 10.39 -5.03
N CYS A 83 -5.18 11.49 -4.90
CA CYS A 83 -6.50 11.49 -4.29
C CYS A 83 -7.50 10.70 -5.12
N LEU A 84 -7.63 10.92 -6.44
CA LEU A 84 -8.55 10.18 -7.30
C LEU A 84 -8.22 8.69 -7.33
N VAL A 85 -6.94 8.31 -7.33
CA VAL A 85 -6.50 6.91 -7.21
C VAL A 85 -6.87 6.33 -5.84
N SER A 86 -6.69 7.08 -4.75
CA SER A 86 -7.07 6.63 -3.39
C SER A 86 -8.59 6.63 -3.15
N LEU A 87 -9.34 7.50 -3.82
CA LEU A 87 -10.81 7.63 -3.75
C LEU A 87 -11.51 6.60 -4.63
N ALA A 88 -10.90 6.23 -5.77
CA ALA A 88 -11.38 5.16 -6.64
C ALA A 88 -11.02 3.78 -6.08
N ALA A 89 -10.01 3.68 -5.23
CA ALA A 89 -9.64 2.44 -4.55
C ALA A 89 -10.69 2.06 -3.50
N ASP A 90 -11.12 0.79 -3.56
CA ASP A 90 -12.04 0.22 -2.59
C ASP A 90 -11.38 0.13 -1.20
N ALA A 91 -10.05 -0.08 -1.15
CA ALA A 91 -9.21 0.01 0.05
C ALA A 91 -7.70 -0.13 -0.29
N THR A 92 -6.85 0.11 0.71
CA THR A 92 -5.46 -0.37 0.74
C THR A 92 -5.41 -1.83 1.19
N LEU A 93 -4.33 -2.53 0.84
CA LEU A 93 -4.07 -3.87 1.36
C LEU A 93 -3.86 -3.87 2.88
N GLU A 94 -3.34 -2.77 3.44
CA GLU A 94 -3.23 -2.55 4.89
C GLU A 94 -4.60 -2.65 5.59
N GLN A 95 -5.67 -2.11 5.00
CA GLN A 95 -7.02 -2.20 5.57
C GLN A 95 -7.65 -3.60 5.44
N TRP A 96 -7.18 -4.40 4.47
CA TRP A 96 -7.74 -5.71 4.15
C TRP A 96 -7.08 -6.86 4.90
N ILE A 97 -5.76 -6.80 5.15
CA ILE A 97 -4.99 -7.85 5.82
C ILE A 97 -5.61 -8.31 7.15
N PRO A 98 -6.12 -7.43 8.04
CA PRO A 98 -6.72 -7.87 9.29
C PRO A 98 -7.94 -8.80 9.14
N GLN A 99 -8.58 -8.81 7.97
CA GLN A 99 -9.82 -9.53 7.69
C GLN A 99 -9.61 -10.87 6.96
N VAL A 100 -8.36 -11.31 6.77
CA VAL A 100 -8.03 -12.50 5.97
C VAL A 100 -8.47 -13.81 6.62
N ASP A 101 -8.82 -13.82 7.90
CA ASP A 101 -9.45 -14.97 8.57
C ASP A 101 -10.78 -15.36 7.91
N SER A 102 -11.47 -14.41 7.27
CA SER A 102 -12.71 -14.65 6.53
C SER A 102 -12.50 -14.98 5.04
N TRP A 103 -11.27 -14.97 4.55
CA TRP A 103 -10.98 -15.12 3.12
C TRP A 103 -10.70 -16.56 2.72
N THR A 104 -11.20 -16.95 1.55
CA THR A 104 -10.78 -18.21 0.93
C THR A 104 -9.31 -18.15 0.49
N PHE A 105 -8.62 -19.29 0.52
CA PHE A 105 -7.28 -19.40 -0.07
C PHE A 105 -7.21 -18.93 -1.53
N GLN A 106 -8.26 -19.17 -2.31
CA GLN A 106 -8.35 -18.68 -3.69
C GLN A 106 -8.32 -17.14 -3.75
N LYS A 107 -9.01 -16.46 -2.83
CA LYS A 107 -8.97 -14.99 -2.73
C LYS A 107 -7.57 -14.52 -2.31
N ILE A 108 -6.98 -15.15 -1.29
CA ILE A 108 -5.61 -14.85 -0.83
C ILE A 108 -4.61 -14.96 -1.99
N TYR A 109 -4.61 -16.09 -2.71
CA TYR A 109 -3.67 -16.34 -3.80
C TYR A 109 -3.88 -15.41 -5.00
N ARG A 110 -5.13 -15.02 -5.29
CA ARG A 110 -5.42 -14.01 -6.33
C ARG A 110 -4.84 -12.64 -5.95
N VAL A 111 -5.06 -12.18 -4.72
CA VAL A 111 -4.51 -10.89 -4.25
C VAL A 111 -2.98 -10.91 -4.22
N ALA A 112 -2.38 -12.03 -3.79
CA ALA A 112 -0.95 -12.26 -3.86
C ALA A 112 -0.41 -12.18 -5.30
N LEU A 113 -1.07 -12.83 -6.25
CA LEU A 113 -0.69 -12.83 -7.66
C LEU A 113 -0.80 -11.43 -8.27
N MET A 114 -1.87 -10.70 -7.97
CA MET A 114 -2.07 -9.35 -8.49
C MET A 114 -1.02 -8.37 -7.96
N THR A 115 -0.72 -8.44 -6.65
CA THR A 115 0.36 -7.66 -6.04
C THR A 115 1.71 -7.97 -6.67
N SER A 116 1.99 -9.27 -6.87
CA SER A 116 3.23 -9.72 -7.50
C SER A 116 3.33 -9.28 -8.97
N SER A 117 2.21 -9.28 -9.69
CA SER A 117 2.13 -8.85 -11.10
C SER A 117 2.34 -7.36 -11.25
N ALA A 118 1.74 -6.53 -10.38
CA ALA A 118 1.97 -5.09 -10.38
C ALA A 118 3.46 -4.76 -10.13
N LEU A 119 4.11 -5.49 -9.23
CA LEU A 119 5.55 -5.35 -9.00
C LEU A 119 6.38 -5.80 -10.20
N ARG A 120 6.02 -6.93 -10.83
CA ARG A 120 6.68 -7.43 -12.05
C ARG A 120 6.63 -6.39 -13.16
N ASP A 121 5.46 -5.81 -13.40
CA ASP A 121 5.26 -4.83 -14.46
C ASP A 121 6.12 -3.57 -14.22
N LEU A 122 6.23 -3.12 -12.96
CA LEU A 122 7.16 -2.06 -12.55
C LEU A 122 8.63 -2.45 -12.81
N HIS A 123 9.03 -3.68 -12.50
CA HIS A 123 10.39 -4.17 -12.72
C HIS A 123 10.73 -4.32 -14.21
N HIS A 124 9.76 -4.66 -15.06
CA HIS A 124 9.94 -4.78 -16.52
C HIS A 124 10.24 -3.43 -17.18
N VAL A 125 9.69 -2.34 -16.65
CA VAL A 125 10.06 -0.97 -17.07
C VAL A 125 11.32 -0.44 -16.37
N ASN A 126 12.12 -1.33 -15.76
CA ASN A 126 13.36 -1.02 -15.05
C ASN A 126 13.21 -0.02 -13.88
N ARG A 127 12.02 0.05 -13.29
CA ARG A 127 11.76 0.84 -12.08
C ARG A 127 11.80 -0.05 -10.84
N VAL A 128 12.07 0.58 -9.70
CA VAL A 128 12.10 -0.05 -8.38
C VAL A 128 11.17 0.74 -7.48
N HIS A 129 10.34 0.04 -6.71
CA HIS A 129 9.43 0.67 -5.77
C HIS A 129 10.20 1.12 -4.52
N PRO A 130 10.19 2.41 -4.15
CA PRO A 130 11.02 2.92 -3.05
C PRO A 130 10.49 2.52 -1.67
N ASN A 131 9.18 2.28 -1.55
CA ASN A 131 8.50 2.10 -0.27
C ASN A 131 7.40 1.02 -0.34
N LEU A 132 7.75 -0.19 -0.79
CA LEU A 132 6.76 -1.27 -0.98
C LEU A 132 6.27 -1.80 0.36
N GLN A 133 4.98 -1.60 0.66
CA GLN A 133 4.32 -2.05 1.89
C GLN A 133 2.79 -2.07 1.68
N PRO A 134 1.99 -2.76 2.53
CA PRO A 134 0.55 -2.91 2.34
C PRO A 134 -0.22 -1.61 2.17
N LYS A 135 0.19 -0.53 2.86
CA LYS A 135 -0.47 0.78 2.76
C LYS A 135 -0.36 1.41 1.36
N ASN A 136 0.67 1.01 0.60
CA ASN A 136 0.99 1.53 -0.73
C ASN A 136 0.52 0.58 -1.84
N VAL A 137 -0.18 -0.51 -1.48
CA VAL A 137 -0.86 -1.42 -2.42
C VAL A 137 -2.34 -1.10 -2.38
N LEU A 138 -2.86 -0.47 -3.43
CA LEU A 138 -4.27 -0.14 -3.55
C LEU A 138 -5.02 -1.24 -4.29
N ILE A 139 -6.27 -1.46 -3.88
CA ILE A 139 -7.18 -2.38 -4.54
C ILE A 139 -8.38 -1.58 -5.04
N THR A 140 -8.55 -1.56 -6.36
CA THR A 140 -9.55 -0.75 -7.06
C THR A 140 -10.32 -1.64 -8.04
N ARG A 141 -11.62 -1.87 -7.81
CA ARG A 141 -12.48 -2.66 -8.71
C ARG A 141 -11.90 -4.04 -9.04
N GLY A 142 -11.24 -4.66 -8.07
CA GLY A 142 -10.56 -5.94 -8.25
C GLY A 142 -9.28 -5.87 -9.11
N GLN A 143 -8.63 -4.71 -9.20
CA GLN A 143 -7.26 -4.52 -9.71
C GLN A 143 -6.34 -4.05 -8.60
N VAL A 144 -5.04 -4.32 -8.72
CA VAL A 144 -4.01 -3.82 -7.76
C VAL A 144 -3.18 -2.75 -8.43
N GLU A 145 -3.00 -1.63 -7.73
CA GLU A 145 -2.13 -0.53 -8.15
C GLU A 145 -1.09 -0.22 -7.06
N LEU A 146 0.15 0.02 -7.45
CA LEU A 146 1.20 0.46 -6.54
C LEU A 146 1.23 1.99 -6.50
N THR A 147 1.39 2.55 -5.30
CA THR A 147 1.41 4.01 -5.08
C THR A 147 2.62 4.42 -4.24
N ASP A 148 2.83 5.72 -4.05
CA ASP A 148 4.00 6.25 -3.34
C ASP A 148 5.33 5.90 -4.05
N GLU A 149 5.30 5.95 -5.38
CA GLU A 149 6.46 5.71 -6.26
C GLU A 149 7.39 6.93 -6.37
N GLN A 150 7.59 7.66 -5.27
CA GLN A 150 8.45 8.85 -5.27
C GLN A 150 9.86 8.51 -5.81
N GLN A 151 10.39 9.35 -6.70
CA GLN A 151 11.77 9.18 -7.15
C GLN A 151 12.71 9.47 -5.98
N VAL A 152 13.33 8.44 -5.43
CA VAL A 152 14.40 8.60 -4.45
C VAL A 152 15.61 9.17 -5.18
N MET A 153 16.00 10.39 -4.83
CA MET A 153 17.21 11.02 -5.36
C MET A 153 18.44 10.27 -4.84
N SER A 154 19.47 10.15 -5.69
CA SER A 154 20.72 9.49 -5.32
C SER A 154 21.33 10.13 -4.07
N GLY A 155 21.50 9.35 -2.99
CA GLY A 155 22.13 9.77 -1.74
C GLY A 155 21.19 9.96 -0.54
N GLU A 156 19.88 9.81 -0.69
CA GLU A 156 18.95 9.89 0.45
C GLU A 156 18.89 8.62 1.31
N ARG A 157 18.62 8.81 2.61
CA ARG A 157 18.35 7.74 3.58
C ARG A 157 17.12 6.95 3.13
N LEU A 158 17.13 5.63 3.39
CA LEU A 158 15.94 4.78 3.25
C LEU A 158 14.73 5.44 3.93
N TYR A 159 13.67 5.68 3.19
CA TYR A 159 12.38 6.15 3.69
C TYR A 159 11.36 5.01 3.60
N GLY A 160 10.60 4.79 4.68
CA GLY A 160 9.64 3.70 4.77
C GLY A 160 9.59 3.09 6.17
N ARG A 161 8.85 1.98 6.30
CA ARG A 161 8.70 1.25 7.57
C ARG A 161 9.78 0.17 7.68
N TYR A 162 10.54 0.19 8.78
CA TYR A 162 11.63 -0.74 9.07
C TYR A 162 11.37 -2.23 8.78
N PRO A 163 10.20 -2.79 9.13
CA PRO A 163 9.94 -4.22 8.90
C PRO A 163 10.07 -4.63 7.43
N TYR A 164 9.83 -3.72 6.49
CA TYR A 164 9.86 -3.99 5.05
C TYR A 164 11.23 -3.77 4.41
N PHE A 165 12.23 -3.31 5.17
CA PHE A 165 13.59 -3.17 4.66
C PHE A 165 14.28 -4.53 4.59
N ALA A 166 14.88 -4.79 3.44
CA ALA A 166 15.72 -5.95 3.24
C ALA A 166 17.04 -5.82 4.04
N PRO A 167 17.68 -6.94 4.44
CA PRO A 167 18.89 -6.94 5.27
C PRO A 167 20.05 -6.10 4.72
N GLU A 168 20.16 -6.00 3.39
CA GLU A 168 21.19 -5.22 2.70
C GLU A 168 20.98 -3.70 2.75
N LEU A 169 19.84 -3.24 3.28
CA LEU A 169 19.50 -1.81 3.45
C LEU A 169 19.68 -0.98 2.16
N ARG A 170 19.33 -1.57 1.02
CA ARG A 170 19.34 -0.92 -0.30
C ARG A 170 17.99 -1.05 -0.99
N VAL A 171 17.62 -0.05 -1.78
CA VAL A 171 16.47 -0.10 -2.69
C VAL A 171 16.93 -0.63 -4.05
N ASP A 172 16.57 -1.87 -4.37
CA ASP A 172 16.73 -2.46 -5.69
C ASP A 172 15.58 -3.46 -5.97
N LYS A 173 15.58 -4.10 -7.16
CA LYS A 173 14.54 -5.09 -7.50
C LYS A 173 14.48 -6.23 -6.47
N ARG A 174 15.61 -6.68 -5.91
CA ARG A 174 15.68 -7.81 -4.96
C ARG A 174 15.18 -7.41 -3.58
N SER A 175 15.37 -6.16 -3.14
CA SER A 175 14.78 -5.70 -1.88
C SER A 175 13.28 -5.47 -1.99
N ASN A 176 12.75 -5.12 -3.18
CA ASN A 176 11.30 -5.20 -3.43
C ASN A 176 10.76 -6.62 -3.29
N ILE A 177 11.50 -7.65 -3.74
CA ILE A 177 11.08 -9.04 -3.55
C ILE A 177 11.04 -9.42 -2.07
N TYR A 178 11.99 -8.93 -1.27
CA TYR A 178 11.95 -9.12 0.18
C TYR A 178 10.69 -8.51 0.81
N ALA A 179 10.39 -7.24 0.48
CA ALA A 179 9.16 -6.59 0.94
C ALA A 179 7.90 -7.29 0.45
N LEU A 180 7.89 -7.81 -0.80
CA LEU A 180 6.81 -8.64 -1.32
C LEU A 180 6.65 -9.92 -0.49
N GLY A 181 7.74 -10.61 -0.13
CA GLY A 181 7.70 -11.80 0.73
C GLY A 181 7.02 -11.55 2.07
N ILE A 182 7.24 -10.37 2.65
CA ILE A 182 6.51 -9.94 3.84
C ILE A 182 5.02 -9.81 3.55
N ILE A 183 4.64 -9.06 2.52
CA ILE A 183 3.24 -8.86 2.16
C ILE A 183 2.54 -10.21 1.91
N LEU A 184 3.19 -11.13 1.20
CA LEU A 184 2.68 -12.47 0.95
C LEU A 184 2.44 -13.28 2.23
N TRP A 185 3.34 -13.15 3.21
CA TRP A 185 3.15 -13.75 4.53
C TRP A 185 1.99 -13.09 5.29
N GLN A 186 1.86 -11.75 5.23
CA GLN A 186 0.77 -11.03 5.90
C GLN A 186 -0.60 -11.41 5.33
N LEU A 187 -0.68 -11.69 4.03
CA LEU A 187 -1.91 -12.16 3.37
C LEU A 187 -2.43 -13.51 3.89
N VAL A 188 -1.56 -14.33 4.50
CA VAL A 188 -1.98 -15.59 5.13
C VAL A 188 -1.99 -15.54 6.66
N SER A 189 -1.26 -14.61 7.28
CA SER A 189 -1.19 -14.51 8.74
C SER A 189 -2.18 -13.50 9.34
N GLY A 190 -2.64 -12.53 8.54
CA GLY A 190 -3.50 -11.44 9.01
C GLY A 190 -2.80 -10.44 9.93
N VAL A 191 -1.47 -10.52 10.04
CA VAL A 191 -0.66 -9.71 10.97
C VAL A 191 -0.10 -8.48 10.26
N LEU A 192 -0.45 -7.30 10.75
CA LEU A 192 0.20 -6.05 10.35
C LEU A 192 1.36 -5.71 11.28
N PHE A 193 2.38 -5.05 10.72
CA PHE A 193 3.43 -4.46 11.52
C PHE A 193 3.07 -3.03 11.96
N PRO A 194 3.42 -2.61 13.18
CA PRO A 194 3.19 -1.26 13.67
C PRO A 194 3.92 -0.22 12.79
N ALA A 195 3.31 0.96 12.66
CA ALA A 195 3.71 1.94 11.65
C ALA A 195 5.05 2.66 11.91
N SER A 196 5.53 2.70 13.16
CA SER A 196 6.54 3.68 13.59
C SER A 196 7.71 3.13 14.42
N VAL A 197 7.83 1.80 14.59
CA VAL A 197 8.84 1.22 15.48
C VAL A 197 9.51 -0.01 14.89
N ALA A 198 10.78 -0.22 15.28
CA ALA A 198 11.43 -1.52 15.12
C ALA A 198 10.59 -2.57 15.87
N VAL A 199 10.23 -3.65 15.17
CA VAL A 199 9.39 -4.71 15.75
C VAL A 199 10.24 -5.68 16.55
N CYS A 200 9.73 -6.13 17.69
CA CYS A 200 10.36 -7.20 18.46
C CYS A 200 10.31 -8.50 17.62
N PRO A 201 11.46 -9.09 17.23
CA PRO A 201 11.47 -10.30 16.40
C PRO A 201 10.83 -11.53 17.07
N LYS A 202 10.64 -11.49 18.39
CA LYS A 202 9.92 -12.55 19.12
C LYS A 202 8.40 -12.46 18.93
N VAL A 203 7.86 -11.24 18.81
CA VAL A 203 6.41 -10.98 18.69
C VAL A 203 5.99 -11.02 17.22
N TYR A 204 6.76 -10.37 16.34
CA TYR A 204 6.45 -10.24 14.92
C TYR A 204 7.28 -11.22 14.06
N ARG A 205 7.42 -12.46 14.55
CA ARG A 205 8.22 -13.47 13.87
C ARG A 205 7.51 -13.94 12.61
N ILE A 206 8.15 -13.79 11.45
CA ILE A 206 7.70 -14.46 10.23
C ILE A 206 8.06 -15.94 10.35
N HIS A 207 7.05 -16.79 10.29
CA HIS A 207 7.21 -18.25 10.31
C HIS A 207 6.10 -18.95 9.55
N SER A 208 6.28 -20.25 9.34
CA SER A 208 5.31 -21.15 8.72
C SER A 208 3.97 -21.16 9.45
N LEU A 209 2.89 -21.27 8.70
CA LEU A 209 1.53 -21.49 9.19
C LEU A 209 1.12 -22.93 8.86
N LYS A 210 0.61 -23.68 9.83
CA LYS A 210 0.25 -25.09 9.61
C LYS A 210 -0.90 -25.24 8.63
N SER A 211 -1.83 -24.30 8.68
CA SER A 211 -3.03 -24.25 7.84
C SER A 211 -2.77 -23.85 6.37
N VAL A 212 -1.57 -23.40 6.01
CA VAL A 212 -1.25 -22.85 4.68
C VAL A 212 -0.52 -23.89 3.81
N ASP A 213 -0.83 -23.95 2.50
CA ASP A 213 -0.13 -24.84 1.56
C ASP A 213 1.39 -24.62 1.58
N ARG A 214 2.15 -25.71 1.68
CA ARG A 214 3.61 -25.66 1.75
C ARG A 214 4.24 -24.92 0.57
N ALA A 215 3.70 -25.06 -0.64
CA ALA A 215 4.24 -24.36 -1.80
C ALA A 215 4.00 -22.84 -1.70
N TYR A 216 2.89 -22.38 -1.13
CA TYR A 216 2.72 -20.95 -0.84
C TYR A 216 3.75 -20.47 0.19
N GLN A 217 4.01 -21.29 1.21
CA GLN A 217 5.01 -20.98 2.23
C GLN A 217 6.41 -20.88 1.65
N ASP A 218 6.78 -21.83 0.79
CA ASP A 218 8.07 -21.84 0.11
C ASP A 218 8.26 -20.57 -0.73
N ILE A 219 7.20 -20.07 -1.40
CA ILE A 219 7.26 -18.81 -2.17
C ILE A 219 7.66 -17.63 -1.28
N PHE A 220 6.92 -17.35 -0.20
CA PHE A 220 7.25 -16.19 0.62
C PHE A 220 8.55 -16.36 1.39
N LEU A 221 8.91 -17.59 1.79
CA LEU A 221 10.19 -17.86 2.46
C LEU A 221 11.38 -17.65 1.53
N GLN A 222 11.28 -18.04 0.25
CA GLN A 222 12.30 -17.75 -0.76
C GLN A 222 12.45 -16.24 -1.01
N CYS A 223 11.34 -15.50 -1.06
CA CYS A 223 11.38 -14.04 -1.14
C CYS A 223 12.14 -13.40 0.03
N LEU A 224 12.05 -13.99 1.22
CA LEU A 224 12.68 -13.52 2.46
C LEU A 224 14.13 -14.01 2.65
N HIS A 225 14.74 -14.61 1.63
CA HIS A 225 16.12 -15.08 1.74
C HIS A 225 17.07 -13.92 2.08
N LYS A 226 18.00 -14.16 3.01
CA LYS A 226 18.94 -13.12 3.50
C LYS A 226 19.85 -12.63 2.37
N ASP A 227 20.43 -13.56 1.64
CA ASP A 227 21.19 -13.26 0.43
C ASP A 227 20.23 -12.81 -0.69
N PRO A 228 20.35 -11.57 -1.21
CA PRO A 228 19.49 -11.07 -2.26
C PRO A 228 19.59 -11.86 -3.56
N ASP A 229 20.71 -12.52 -3.86
CA ASP A 229 20.91 -13.29 -5.10
C ASP A 229 20.18 -14.64 -5.10
N GLN A 230 19.73 -15.10 -3.93
CA GLN A 230 18.91 -16.31 -3.80
C GLN A 230 17.41 -16.03 -3.84
N ARG A 231 17.00 -14.75 -3.92
CA ARG A 231 15.59 -14.37 -4.00
C ARG A 231 15.09 -14.57 -5.44
N PRO A 232 13.83 -15.01 -5.63
CA PRO A 232 13.25 -15.11 -6.95
C PRO A 232 13.03 -13.73 -7.58
N THR A 233 12.85 -13.69 -8.89
CA THR A 233 12.32 -12.50 -9.58
C THR A 233 10.80 -12.41 -9.40
N ALA A 234 10.22 -11.22 -9.65
CA ALA A 234 8.77 -11.05 -9.60
C ALA A 234 8.03 -11.96 -10.61
N ASP A 235 8.64 -12.23 -11.78
CA ASP A 235 8.14 -13.22 -12.74
C ASP A 235 8.07 -14.63 -12.15
N GLN A 236 9.12 -15.08 -11.48
CA GLN A 236 9.19 -16.40 -10.85
C GLN A 236 8.15 -16.54 -9.72
N VAL A 237 7.94 -15.47 -8.95
CA VAL A 237 6.87 -15.43 -7.93
C VAL A 237 5.49 -15.55 -8.58
N CYS A 238 5.21 -14.75 -9.62
CA CYS A 238 3.94 -14.82 -10.35
C CYS A 238 3.69 -16.22 -10.93
N HIS A 239 4.70 -16.81 -11.57
CA HIS A 239 4.62 -18.15 -12.13
C HIS A 239 4.29 -19.20 -11.05
N SER A 240 4.95 -19.13 -9.90
CA SER A 240 4.71 -20.05 -8.79
C SER A 240 3.29 -19.91 -8.22
N LEU A 241 2.79 -18.67 -8.10
CA LEU A 241 1.42 -18.40 -7.64
C LEU A 241 0.36 -18.86 -8.65
N ILE A 242 0.60 -18.72 -9.96
CA ILE A 242 -0.28 -19.25 -11.02
C ILE A 242 -0.33 -20.77 -10.92
N HIS A 243 0.83 -21.43 -10.80
CA HIS A 243 0.88 -22.88 -10.62
C HIS A 243 0.09 -23.35 -9.41
N LEU A 244 0.15 -22.62 -8.30
CA LEU A 244 -0.62 -22.92 -7.10
C LEU A 244 -2.13 -22.76 -7.34
N LEU A 245 -2.56 -21.67 -7.99
CA LEU A 245 -3.97 -21.41 -8.32
C LEU A 245 -4.59 -22.47 -9.25
N LEU A 246 -3.78 -23.07 -10.13
CA LEU A 246 -4.23 -24.09 -11.08
C LEU A 246 -4.31 -25.50 -10.48
N ARG A 247 -3.86 -25.73 -9.24
CA ARG A 247 -3.96 -27.04 -8.59
C ARG A 247 -5.42 -27.38 -8.30
N LYS A 248 -5.90 -28.49 -8.88
CA LYS A 248 -7.32 -28.90 -8.81
C LYS A 248 -7.80 -29.39 -7.44
N ASN A 249 -6.91 -29.62 -6.46
CA ASN A 249 -7.25 -30.21 -5.15
C ASN A 249 -6.43 -29.58 -4.00
N LEU A 250 -6.60 -28.27 -3.75
CA LEU A 250 -6.14 -27.67 -2.50
C LEU A 250 -7.16 -28.03 -1.41
N ALA A 251 -7.01 -29.22 -0.79
CA ALA A 251 -7.78 -29.60 0.39
C ALA A 251 -7.26 -28.83 1.63
N LEU A 252 -7.35 -27.51 1.58
CA LEU A 252 -6.95 -26.65 2.69
C LEU A 252 -8.14 -26.42 3.61
N ASN A 253 -7.92 -26.62 4.90
CA ASN A 253 -8.95 -26.46 5.90
C ASN A 253 -9.15 -24.98 6.23
N GLN A 254 -10.15 -24.36 5.62
CA GLN A 254 -10.46 -22.95 5.80
C GLN A 254 -10.76 -22.60 7.27
N GLN A 255 -11.44 -23.47 8.01
CA GLN A 255 -11.77 -23.23 9.42
C GLN A 255 -10.51 -23.23 10.29
N GLU A 256 -9.59 -24.15 10.02
CA GLU A 256 -8.30 -24.21 10.71
C GLU A 256 -7.46 -22.96 10.44
N HIS A 257 -7.45 -22.48 9.19
CA HIS A 257 -6.79 -21.22 8.82
C HIS A 257 -7.38 -20.02 9.55
N SER A 258 -8.71 -19.88 9.54
CA SER A 258 -9.41 -18.81 10.26
C SER A 258 -9.06 -18.78 11.74
N LEU A 259 -9.02 -19.95 12.40
CA LEU A 259 -8.66 -20.07 13.81
C LEU A 259 -7.19 -19.73 14.07
N GLU A 260 -6.26 -20.20 13.22
CA GLU A 260 -4.83 -19.89 13.35
C GLU A 260 -4.56 -18.39 13.19
N VAL A 261 -5.21 -17.73 12.22
CA VAL A 261 -5.11 -16.27 12.02
C VAL A 261 -5.61 -15.51 13.24
N ARG A 262 -6.81 -15.84 13.74
CA ARG A 262 -7.39 -15.18 14.92
C ARG A 262 -6.52 -15.34 16.17
N SER A 263 -6.00 -16.55 16.41
CA SER A 263 -5.10 -16.82 17.54
C SER A 263 -3.87 -15.91 17.50
N ARG A 264 -3.26 -15.77 16.32
CA ARG A 264 -2.08 -14.90 16.14
C ARG A 264 -2.39 -13.43 16.34
N GLN A 265 -3.52 -12.95 15.83
CA GLN A 265 -3.92 -11.55 15.99
C GLN A 265 -4.13 -11.21 17.48
N VAL A 266 -4.68 -12.15 18.27
CA VAL A 266 -4.82 -12.00 19.72
C VAL A 266 -3.46 -11.98 20.43
N GLU A 267 -2.50 -12.82 20.04
CA GLU A 267 -1.15 -12.83 20.64
C GLU A 267 -0.35 -11.53 20.45
N ILE A 268 -0.71 -10.75 19.43
CA ILE A 268 0.01 -9.53 19.03
C ILE A 268 -0.67 -8.26 19.57
N THR A 269 -1.94 -8.34 19.98
CA THR A 269 -2.75 -7.23 20.52
C THR A 269 -2.55 -7.09 22.02
#